data_AF-A0A0U1RQX5-F1
#
_entry.id   AF-A0A0U1RQX5-F1
#
_cell.length_a   1.000
_cell.length_b   1.000
_cell.length_c   1.000
_cell.angle_alpha   90.00
_cell.angle_beta   90.00
_cell.angle_gamma   90.00
#
_symmetry.space_group_name_H-M   'P 1'
#
loop_
_entity.id
_entity.type
_entity.pdbx_description
1 polymer ?
#
loop_
_entity_poly.entity_id
_entity_poly.type
_entity_poly.pdbx_seq_one_letter_code
_entity_poly.pdbx_strand_id
1 'polypeptide(L)'
;AKSLDIQVPNFPADETKGFHQVPFAPIVFIERTDFKEEPEPGFKRLAWGQPVGLRHTGYVIELQHVVKGPSGCVESLEVTCRRADAGEKPKAFIHWVSQPLMCEVRLYERLFQHKNPEDPTEVPGGFLSDLNLH
;
A
#
# COMPACT_ATOMS: atom_id res chain seq x y z
N ALA A 1 -25.22 -2.56 0.02
CA ALA A 1 -24.57 -3.54 0.93
C ALA A 1 -24.24 -2.82 2.24
N LYS A 2 -24.42 -3.47 3.40
CA LYS A 2 -24.17 -2.86 4.71
C LYS A 2 -22.64 -2.82 4.92
N SER A 3 -22.09 -1.64 5.23
CA SER A 3 -20.67 -1.49 5.60
C SER A 3 -20.42 -2.24 6.90
N LEU A 4 -19.30 -2.97 6.98
CA LEU A 4 -18.81 -3.55 8.23
C LEU A 4 -17.81 -2.58 8.83
N ASP A 5 -17.90 -2.27 10.12
CA ASP A 5 -16.89 -1.45 10.79
C ASP A 5 -15.82 -2.34 11.41
N ILE A 6 -14.56 -2.07 11.04
CA ILE A 6 -13.38 -2.81 11.49
C ILE A 6 -12.71 -2.01 12.60
N GLN A 7 -12.58 -2.63 13.76
CA GLN A 7 -11.87 -2.04 14.90
C GLN A 7 -10.36 -2.21 14.74
N VAL A 8 -9.64 -1.10 14.68
CA VAL A 8 -8.18 -1.06 14.45
C VAL A 8 -7.48 -0.41 15.65
N PRO A 9 -6.42 -1.03 16.22
CA PRO A 9 -5.67 -0.42 17.32
C PRO A 9 -4.92 0.82 16.82
N ASN A 10 -4.93 1.89 17.62
CA ASN A 10 -4.19 3.11 17.31
C ASN A 10 -2.68 2.87 17.35
N PHE A 11 -2.22 2.04 18.28
CA PHE A 11 -0.82 1.63 18.42
C PHE A 11 -0.73 0.10 18.53
N PRO A 12 -0.03 -0.59 17.60
CA PRO A 12 -0.02 -2.05 17.56
C PRO A 12 0.54 -2.74 18.81
N ALA A 13 1.45 -2.09 19.53
CA ALA A 13 2.11 -2.66 20.70
C ALA A 13 1.48 -2.21 22.04
N ASP A 14 0.46 -1.34 22.01
CA ASP A 14 -0.12 -0.75 23.22
C ASP A 14 -1.61 -0.49 23.05
N GLU A 15 -2.43 -1.43 23.53
CA GLU A 15 -3.89 -1.36 23.48
C GLU A 15 -4.46 -0.23 24.35
N THR A 16 -3.70 0.28 25.33
CA THR A 16 -4.14 1.40 26.17
C THR A 16 -4.26 2.70 25.39
N LYS A 17 -3.67 2.78 24.19
CA LYS A 17 -3.81 3.90 23.26
C LYS A 17 -5.12 3.92 22.49
N GLY A 18 -5.99 2.93 22.72
CA GLY A 18 -7.33 2.87 22.18
C GLY A 18 -7.40 2.40 20.73
N PHE A 19 -8.58 2.54 20.14
CA PHE A 19 -8.94 2.02 18.83
C PHE A 19 -9.70 3.05 18.02
N HIS A 20 -9.68 2.90 16.70
CA HIS A 20 -10.55 3.61 15.77
C HIS A 20 -11.33 2.61 14.92
N GLN A 21 -12.44 3.06 14.33
CA GLN A 21 -13.25 2.27 13.42
C GLN A 21 -12.92 2.65 11.98
N VAL A 22 -12.72 1.64 11.13
CA VAL A 22 -12.49 1.80 9.70
C VAL A 22 -13.64 1.14 8.94
N PRO A 23 -14.39 1.86 8.09
CA PRO A 23 -15.46 1.26 7.31
C PRO A 23 -14.87 0.29 6.29
N PHE A 24 -15.49 -0.87 6.14
CA PHE A 24 -15.16 -1.89 5.15
C PHE A 24 -16.36 -2.07 4.20
N ALA A 25 -16.18 -1.58 2.99
CA ALA A 25 -17.18 -1.57 1.92
C ALA A 25 -16.77 -2.53 0.78
N PRO A 26 -17.69 -2.85 -0.17
CA PRO A 26 -17.37 -3.70 -1.32
C PRO A 26 -16.28 -3.16 -2.24
N ILE A 27 -16.05 -1.84 -2.22
CA ILE A 27 -14.99 -1.18 -2.98
C ILE A 27 -13.94 -0.69 -1.99
N VAL A 28 -12.70 -1.15 -2.19
CA VAL A 28 -11.53 -0.73 -1.43
C VAL A 28 -10.42 -0.31 -2.39
N PHE A 29 -9.56 0.58 -1.93
CA PHE A 29 -8.35 1.00 -2.62
C PHE A 29 -7.15 0.38 -1.92
N ILE A 30 -6.19 -0.09 -2.71
CA ILE A 30 -4.90 -0.60 -2.27
C ILE A 30 -3.80 0.17 -3.00
N GLU A 31 -2.58 0.08 -2.51
CA GLU A 31 -1.43 0.66 -3.21
C GLU A 31 -1.21 -0.02 -4.56
N ARG A 32 -0.86 0.77 -5.59
CA ARG A 32 -0.55 0.22 -6.93
C ARG A 32 0.59 -0.82 -6.86
N THR A 33 1.54 -0.62 -5.96
CA THR A 33 2.72 -1.48 -5.77
C THR A 33 2.41 -2.80 -5.04
N ASP A 34 1.20 -2.95 -4.48
CA ASP A 34 0.73 -4.18 -3.85
C ASP A 34 0.08 -5.16 -4.83
N PHE A 35 -0.03 -4.80 -6.11
CA PHE A 35 -0.48 -5.69 -7.17
C PHE A 35 0.57 -5.81 -8.29
N LYS A 36 0.78 -7.04 -8.79
CA LYS A 36 1.52 -7.30 -10.03
C LYS A 36 0.88 -8.44 -10.82
N GLU A 37 0.78 -8.27 -12.13
CA GLU A 37 0.37 -9.34 -13.06
C GLU A 37 1.46 -10.40 -13.19
N GLU A 38 2.72 -9.95 -13.34
CA GLU A 38 3.91 -10.78 -13.45
C GLU A 38 4.83 -10.53 -12.25
N PRO A 39 4.65 -11.25 -11.13
CA PRO A 39 5.41 -11.01 -9.92
C PRO A 39 6.84 -11.56 -10.00
N GLU A 40 7.81 -10.77 -9.56
CA GLU A 40 9.20 -11.21 -9.36
C GLU A 40 9.33 -12.22 -8.19
N PRO A 41 10.39 -13.05 -8.17
CA PRO A 41 10.68 -13.92 -7.03
C PRO A 41 10.71 -13.13 -5.71
N GLY A 42 9.95 -13.59 -4.72
CA GLY A 42 9.85 -12.95 -3.41
C GLY A 42 8.71 -11.93 -3.28
N PHE A 43 7.98 -11.61 -4.35
CA PHE A 43 6.75 -10.82 -4.27
C PHE A 43 5.65 -11.61 -3.55
N LYS A 44 5.12 -11.08 -2.44
CA LYS A 44 4.15 -11.76 -1.55
C LYS A 44 2.75 -11.14 -1.54
N ARG A 45 2.55 -10.04 -2.27
CA ARG A 45 1.28 -9.30 -2.31
C ARG A 45 0.38 -9.86 -3.42
N LEU A 46 -0.64 -9.11 -3.87
CA LEU A 46 -1.66 -9.63 -4.78
C LEU A 46 -1.09 -9.90 -6.18
N ALA A 47 -1.31 -11.12 -6.68
CA ALA A 47 -1.02 -11.51 -8.05
C ALA A 47 -1.97 -12.65 -8.47
N TRP A 48 -1.92 -13.06 -9.74
CA TRP A 48 -2.67 -14.22 -10.23
C TRP A 48 -2.35 -15.48 -9.42
N GLY A 49 -3.38 -16.14 -8.88
CA GLY A 49 -3.24 -17.32 -8.01
C GLY A 49 -2.52 -17.06 -6.68
N GLN A 50 -2.27 -15.79 -6.33
CA GLN A 50 -1.62 -15.39 -5.09
C GLN A 50 -2.54 -14.44 -4.30
N PRO A 51 -3.37 -14.97 -3.39
CA PRO A 51 -4.25 -14.16 -2.58
C PRO A 51 -3.49 -13.36 -1.52
N VAL A 52 -4.06 -12.23 -1.11
CA VAL A 52 -3.50 -11.34 -0.08
C VAL A 52 -4.53 -11.02 0.99
N GLY A 53 -4.09 -10.91 2.24
CA GLY A 53 -4.94 -10.50 3.35
C GLY A 53 -5.14 -8.98 3.39
N LEU A 54 -6.32 -8.53 3.78
CA LEU A 54 -6.57 -7.12 4.07
C LEU A 54 -6.34 -6.87 5.56
N ARG A 55 -5.38 -5.99 5.90
CA ARG A 55 -4.93 -5.77 7.28
C ARG A 55 -6.12 -5.48 8.23
N HIS A 56 -6.13 -6.13 9.39
CA HIS A 56 -7.16 -6.05 10.45
C HIS A 56 -8.57 -6.56 10.12
N THR A 57 -8.92 -6.78 8.85
CA THR A 57 -10.29 -7.15 8.47
C THR A 57 -10.65 -8.60 8.81
N GLY A 58 -9.65 -9.49 8.87
CA GLY A 58 -9.88 -10.94 8.89
C GLY A 58 -10.31 -11.52 7.53
N TYR A 59 -10.23 -10.73 6.44
CA TYR A 59 -10.56 -11.15 5.08
C TYR A 59 -9.32 -11.26 4.18
N VAL A 60 -9.46 -12.12 3.17
CA VAL A 60 -8.48 -12.40 2.13
C VAL A 60 -9.14 -12.17 0.79
N ILE A 61 -8.45 -11.47 -0.11
CA ILE A 61 -8.89 -11.23 -1.48
C ILE A 61 -8.07 -12.05 -2.47
N GLU A 62 -8.72 -12.49 -3.53
CA GLU A 62 -8.11 -13.27 -4.61
C GLU A 62 -8.54 -12.72 -5.98
N LEU A 63 -7.55 -12.45 -6.83
CA LEU A 63 -7.75 -11.83 -8.13
C LEU A 63 -8.57 -12.72 -9.07
N GLN A 64 -9.59 -12.12 -9.69
CA GLN A 64 -10.42 -12.76 -10.72
C GLN A 64 -10.25 -12.12 -12.09
N HIS A 65 -10.16 -10.79 -12.13
CA HIS A 65 -10.06 -10.06 -13.39
C HIS A 65 -9.30 -8.74 -13.20
N VAL A 66 -8.52 -8.37 -14.22
CA VAL A 66 -7.77 -7.11 -14.28
C VAL A 66 -8.42 -6.23 -15.32
N VAL A 67 -9.01 -5.12 -14.87
CA VAL A 67 -9.64 -4.15 -15.76
C VAL A 67 -8.58 -3.12 -16.17
N LYS A 68 -8.32 -3.06 -17.47
CA LYS A 68 -7.35 -2.12 -18.07
C LYS A 68 -8.07 -1.04 -18.86
N GLY A 69 -7.57 0.18 -18.73
CA GLY A 69 -8.01 1.31 -19.52
C GLY A 69 -7.46 1.29 -20.94
N PRO A 70 -7.82 2.29 -21.77
CA PRO A 70 -7.37 2.40 -23.16
C PRO A 70 -5.86 2.47 -23.36
N SER A 71 -5.12 2.96 -22.36
CA SER A 71 -3.65 3.04 -22.36
C SER A 71 -2.96 1.72 -22.00
N GLY A 72 -3.73 0.69 -21.63
CA GLY A 72 -3.21 -0.57 -21.07
C GLY A 72 -2.87 -0.49 -19.57
N CYS A 73 -3.08 0.67 -18.93
CA CYS A 73 -2.88 0.80 -17.48
C CYS A 73 -4.01 0.11 -16.71
N VAL A 74 -3.67 -0.53 -15.58
CA VAL A 74 -4.64 -1.09 -14.63
C VAL A 74 -5.47 0.04 -14.01
N GLU A 75 -6.78 -0.04 -14.16
CA GLU A 75 -7.77 0.89 -13.59
C GLU A 75 -8.42 0.31 -12.34
N SER A 76 -8.79 -0.98 -12.37
CA SER A 76 -9.39 -1.67 -11.22
C SER A 76 -9.14 -3.18 -11.28
N LEU A 77 -9.34 -3.83 -10.13
CA LEU A 77 -9.22 -5.27 -9.96
C LEU A 77 -10.55 -5.81 -9.46
N GLU A 78 -11.05 -6.86 -10.09
CA GLU A 78 -12.18 -7.62 -9.57
C GLU A 78 -11.64 -8.81 -8.78
N VAL A 79 -12.14 -8.98 -7.56
CA VAL A 79 -11.63 -9.97 -6.62
C VAL A 79 -12.78 -10.73 -5.98
N THR A 80 -12.53 -11.97 -5.60
CA THR A 80 -13.34 -12.64 -4.58
C THR A 80 -12.82 -12.25 -3.20
N CYS A 81 -13.70 -12.28 -2.19
CA CYS A 81 -13.38 -11.98 -0.82
C CYS A 81 -13.89 -13.10 0.07
N ARG A 82 -13.03 -13.68 0.90
CA ARG A 82 -13.36 -14.74 1.85
C ARG A 82 -12.78 -14.44 3.22
N ARG A 83 -13.33 -15.05 4.25
CA ARG A 83 -12.71 -15.01 5.58
C ARG A 83 -11.37 -15.74 5.55
N ALA A 84 -10.41 -15.23 6.32
CA ALA A 84 -9.06 -15.77 6.40
C ALA A 84 -9.00 -17.16 7.04
N ASP A 85 -9.96 -17.50 7.89
CA ASP A 85 -10.10 -18.82 8.55
C ASP A 85 -10.74 -19.90 7.66
N ALA A 86 -11.36 -19.51 6.54
CA ALA A 86 -12.07 -20.42 5.65
C ALA A 86 -11.20 -21.04 4.54
N GLY A 87 -9.87 -20.84 4.56
CA GLY A 87 -8.98 -21.36 3.53
C GLY A 87 -7.51 -21.13 3.85
N GLU A 88 -6.64 -21.30 2.85
CA GLU A 88 -5.20 -21.10 3.04
C GLU A 88 -4.88 -19.68 3.50
N LYS A 89 -3.95 -19.58 4.44
CA LYS A 89 -3.49 -18.29 4.99
C LYS A 89 -2.65 -17.57 3.92
N PRO A 90 -2.91 -16.28 3.65
CA PRO A 90 -2.14 -15.53 2.66
C PRO A 90 -0.69 -15.31 3.12
N LYS A 91 0.21 -15.10 2.17
CA LYS A 91 1.63 -14.85 2.42
C LYS A 91 1.91 -13.47 3.02
N ALA A 92 1.01 -12.50 2.83
CA ALA A 92 1.12 -11.15 3.32
C ALA A 92 -0.26 -10.53 3.62
N PHE A 93 -0.25 -9.47 4.42
CA PHE A 93 -1.38 -8.59 4.64
C PHE A 93 -1.01 -7.18 4.18
N ILE A 94 -1.87 -6.53 3.40
CA ILE A 94 -1.64 -5.20 2.83
C ILE A 94 -2.58 -4.16 3.45
N HIS A 95 -2.16 -2.90 3.38
CA HIS A 95 -2.99 -1.77 3.74
C HIS A 95 -4.08 -1.54 2.68
N TRP A 96 -5.17 -0.94 3.12
CA TRP A 96 -6.32 -0.65 2.28
C TRP A 96 -7.10 0.53 2.88
N VAL A 97 -7.91 1.18 2.05
CA VAL A 97 -8.87 2.18 2.48
C VAL A 97 -10.18 1.97 1.76
N SER A 98 -11.31 2.16 2.44
CA SER A 98 -12.61 2.31 1.79
C SER A 98 -13.12 3.72 2.04
N GLN A 99 -13.91 4.24 1.10
CA GLN A 99 -14.46 5.60 1.18
C GLN A 99 -13.37 6.65 1.48
N PRO A 100 -12.28 6.69 0.69
CA PRO A 100 -11.13 7.53 1.01
C PRO A 100 -11.48 9.02 0.99
N LEU A 101 -10.84 9.77 1.88
CA LEU A 101 -10.74 11.22 1.77
C LEU A 101 -9.61 11.57 0.82
N MET A 102 -9.87 12.45 -0.14
CA MET A 102 -8.83 12.97 -1.02
C MET A 102 -7.89 13.87 -0.23
N CYS A 103 -6.59 13.57 -0.29
CA CYS A 103 -5.57 14.38 0.35
C CYS A 103 -4.31 14.47 -0.52
N GLU A 104 -3.50 15.48 -0.24
CA GLU A 104 -2.16 15.60 -0.80
C GLU A 104 -1.16 15.03 0.20
N VAL A 105 -0.34 14.08 -0.26
CA VAL A 105 0.77 13.52 0.51
C VAL A 105 2.07 14.00 -0.14
N ARG A 106 2.88 14.76 0.61
CA ARG A 106 4.20 15.23 0.17
C ARG A 106 5.27 14.32 0.74
N LEU A 107 5.89 13.52 -0.12
CA LEU A 107 7.04 12.71 0.23
C LEU A 107 8.27 13.60 0.15
N TYR A 108 9.00 13.71 1.26
CA TYR A 108 10.24 14.46 1.32
C TYR A 108 11.41 13.49 1.45
N GLU A 109 12.46 13.75 0.68
CA GLU A 109 13.75 13.11 0.83
C GLU A 109 14.80 14.10 1.35
N ARG A 110 16.06 13.66 1.43
CA ARG A 110 17.16 14.57 1.76
C ARG A 110 17.29 15.62 0.66
N LEU A 111 17.42 16.88 1.06
CA LEU A 111 17.58 18.00 0.13
C LEU A 111 18.91 17.94 -0.64
N PHE A 112 19.95 17.35 -0.05
CA PHE A 112 21.28 17.23 -0.63
C PHE A 112 21.68 15.78 -0.79
N GLN A 113 22.48 15.48 -1.81
CA GLN A 113 22.94 14.12 -2.10
C GLN A 113 24.09 13.72 -1.16
N HIS A 114 25.00 14.65 -0.86
CA HIS A 114 26.15 14.40 -0.01
C HIS A 114 25.88 14.74 1.47
N LYS A 115 26.70 14.15 2.35
CA LYS A 115 26.64 14.41 3.79
C LYS A 115 27.17 15.81 4.12
N ASN A 116 28.18 16.28 3.39
CA ASN A 116 28.81 17.58 3.55
C ASN A 116 28.69 18.42 2.26
N PRO A 117 27.48 18.91 1.92
CA PRO A 117 27.22 19.57 0.63
C PRO A 117 28.02 20.88 0.42
N GLU A 118 28.55 21.47 1.50
CA GLU A 118 29.40 22.67 1.45
C GLU A 118 30.90 22.36 1.33
N ASP A 119 31.31 21.10 1.46
CA ASP A 119 32.71 20.72 1.32
C ASP A 119 33.10 20.77 -0.17
N PRO A 120 34.02 21.66 -0.58
CA PRO A 120 34.42 21.78 -1.99
C PRO A 120 35.18 20.55 -2.51
N THR A 121 35.63 19.65 -1.62
CA THR A 121 36.22 18.37 -2.00
C THR A 121 35.16 17.32 -2.36
N GLU A 122 34.00 17.33 -1.70
CA GLU A 122 32.85 16.48 -2.03
C GLU A 122 32.00 17.08 -3.15
N VAL A 123 31.77 18.40 -3.10
CA VAL A 123 30.93 19.15 -4.03
C VAL A 123 31.71 20.32 -4.65
N PRO A 124 32.58 20.06 -5.66
CA PRO A 124 33.38 21.10 -6.29
C PRO A 124 32.57 22.21 -6.97
N GLY A 125 31.33 21.91 -7.38
CA GLY A 125 30.40 22.87 -7.99
C GLY A 125 29.66 23.76 -6.98
N GLY A 126 29.93 23.61 -5.68
CA GLY A 126 29.22 24.29 -4.59
C GLY A 126 27.87 23.64 -4.27
N PHE A 127 27.37 23.88 -3.05
CA PHE A 127 26.24 23.15 -2.47
C PHE A 127 24.94 23.17 -3.30
N LEU A 128 24.68 24.24 -4.08
CA LEU A 128 23.49 24.29 -4.96
C LEU A 128 23.54 23.26 -6.08
N SER A 129 24.73 22.84 -6.51
CA SER A 129 24.90 21.74 -7.47
C SER A 129 24.61 20.37 -6.86
N ASP A 130 24.48 20.29 -5.53
CA ASP A 130 24.27 19.06 -4.78
C ASP A 130 22.80 18.80 -4.41
N LEU A 131 21.87 19.61 -4.90
CA LEU A 131 20.45 19.41 -4.63
C LEU A 131 19.99 18.04 -5.14
N ASN A 132 19.24 17.34 -4.30
CA ASN A 132 18.47 16.18 -4.70
C ASN A 132 17.19 16.67 -5.39
N LEU A 133 17.09 16.41 -6.69
CA LEU A 133 15.94 16.83 -7.50
C LEU A 133 14.81 15.79 -7.55
N HIS A 134 14.96 14.72 -6.75
CA HIS A 134 13.95 13.69 -6.57
C HIS A 134 13.15 13.91 -5.29
#